data_AF-A0A8I1YBD0-F1
#
_entry.id   AF-A0A8I1YBD0-F1
#
_cell.length_a   1.000
_cell.length_b   1.000
_cell.length_c   1.000
_cell.angle_alpha   90.00
_cell.angle_beta   90.00
_cell.angle_gamma   90.00
#
_symmetry.space_group_name_H-M   'P 1'
#
loop_
_entity.id
_entity.type
_entity.pdbx_description
1 polymer ?
#
loop_
_entity_poly.entity_id
_entity_poly.type
_entity_poly.pdbx_seq_one_letter_code
_entity_poly.pdbx_strand_id
1 'polypeptide(L)'
;MSPNFAPLDLLKRLVTIADKLVADRSLQISDNTLRSLRAEVDAARHHANPDWDIVDYQATCLAECITALAHARTDRDAIKEERAKMYINTLAHFLHTDVLAHERRARQ
;
A
#
# COMPACT_ATOMS: atom_id res chain seq x y z
N MET A 1 -3.45 -6.04 -21.22
CA MET A 1 -4.45 -6.61 -20.28
C MET A 1 -4.77 -5.53 -19.28
N SER A 2 -6.02 -5.08 -19.20
CA SER A 2 -6.43 -4.13 -18.15
C SER A 2 -6.47 -4.86 -16.80
N PRO A 3 -6.01 -4.26 -15.70
CA PRO A 3 -6.06 -4.90 -14.39
C PRO A 3 -7.51 -5.10 -13.95
N ASN A 4 -7.80 -6.23 -13.30
CA ASN A 4 -9.16 -6.61 -12.87
C ASN A 4 -9.55 -5.98 -11.50
N PHE A 5 -9.18 -4.72 -11.27
CA PHE A 5 -9.49 -4.00 -10.04
C PHE A 5 -9.62 -2.49 -10.33
N ALA A 6 -10.39 -1.78 -9.51
CA ALA A 6 -10.45 -0.32 -9.57
C ALA A 6 -9.24 0.29 -8.82
N PRO A 7 -8.63 1.38 -9.32
CA PRO A 7 -7.43 1.95 -8.71
C PRO A 7 -7.69 2.48 -7.28
N LEU A 8 -8.88 3.01 -7.00
CA LEU A 8 -9.29 3.39 -5.65
C LEU A 8 -9.38 2.18 -4.70
N ASP A 9 -9.85 1.03 -5.18
CA ASP A 9 -9.94 -0.19 -4.37
C ASP A 9 -8.55 -0.75 -4.05
N LEU A 10 -7.62 -0.67 -5.01
CA LEU A 10 -6.21 -0.99 -4.76
C LEU A 10 -5.63 -0.10 -3.67
N LEU A 11 -5.87 1.22 -3.74
CA LEU A 11 -5.33 2.16 -2.75
C LEU A 11 -5.91 1.90 -1.35
N LYS A 12 -7.23 1.69 -1.24
CA LYS A 12 -7.90 1.31 0.01
C LYS A 12 -7.32 0.02 0.60
N ARG A 13 -7.08 -0.98 -0.24
CA ARG A 13 -6.49 -2.25 0.18
C ARG A 13 -5.07 -2.07 0.69
N LEU A 14 -4.26 -1.28 -0.01
CA LEU A 14 -2.89 -0.98 0.38
C LEU A 14 -2.81 -0.34 1.77
N VAL A 15 -3.63 0.68 2.00
CA VAL A 15 -3.73 1.37 3.29
C VAL A 15 -4.26 0.43 4.38
N THR A 16 -5.26 -0.39 4.09
CA THR A 16 -5.80 -1.37 5.05
C THR A 16 -4.74 -2.40 5.47
N ILE A 17 -3.93 -2.89 4.52
CA ILE A 17 -2.83 -3.82 4.81
C ILE A 17 -1.78 -3.14 5.69
N ALA A 18 -1.40 -1.92 5.34
CA ALA A 18 -0.44 -1.11 6.11
C ALA A 18 -0.89 -0.93 7.57
N ASP A 19 -2.12 -0.45 7.79
CA ASP A 19 -2.65 -0.22 9.12
C ASP A 19 -2.68 -1.50 9.96
N LYS A 20 -3.16 -2.60 9.36
CA LYS A 20 -3.22 -3.90 10.05
C LYS A 20 -1.84 -4.44 10.39
N LEU A 21 -0.87 -4.32 9.48
CA LEU A 21 0.49 -4.76 9.75
C LEU A 21 1.12 -3.92 10.86
N VAL A 22 0.93 -2.59 10.89
CA VAL A 22 1.47 -1.77 11.98
C VAL A 22 0.80 -2.11 13.31
N ALA A 23 -0.52 -2.26 13.34
CA ALA A 23 -1.30 -2.50 14.56
C ALA A 23 -1.08 -3.90 15.15
N ASP A 24 -0.92 -4.92 14.30
CA ASP A 24 -0.76 -6.30 14.72
C ASP A 24 0.60 -6.86 14.31
N ARG A 25 1.46 -7.06 15.31
CA ARG A 25 2.79 -7.66 15.12
C ARG A 25 2.75 -9.15 14.77
N SER A 26 1.68 -9.85 15.15
CA SER A 26 1.49 -11.27 14.85
C SER A 26 1.03 -11.51 13.41
N LEU A 27 0.50 -10.48 12.74
CA LEU A 27 0.08 -10.57 11.35
C LEU A 27 1.27 -10.86 10.43
N GLN A 28 1.18 -12.00 9.76
CA GLN A 28 2.10 -12.44 8.72
C GLN A 28 1.46 -12.23 7.35
N ILE A 29 2.26 -11.82 6.38
CA ILE A 29 1.84 -11.68 4.99
C ILE A 29 2.78 -12.50 4.13
N SER A 30 2.24 -13.29 3.21
CA SER A 30 3.07 -14.18 2.39
C SER A 30 3.86 -13.40 1.35
N ASP A 31 5.05 -13.89 1.00
CA ASP A 31 5.85 -13.33 -0.10
C ASP A 31 5.08 -13.27 -1.42
N ASN A 32 4.19 -14.24 -1.66
CA ASN A 32 3.36 -14.24 -2.86
C ASN A 32 2.39 -13.05 -2.86
N THR A 33 1.74 -12.79 -1.71
CA THR A 33 0.86 -11.63 -1.52
C THR A 33 1.63 -10.32 -1.72
N LEU A 34 2.85 -10.21 -1.19
CA LEU A 34 3.70 -9.02 -1.37
C LEU A 34 4.07 -8.80 -2.83
N ARG A 35 4.47 -9.85 -3.55
CA ARG A 35 4.77 -9.76 -4.99
C ARG A 35 3.54 -9.38 -5.80
N SER A 36 2.38 -9.96 -5.52
CA SER A 36 1.13 -9.61 -6.18
C SER A 36 0.77 -8.14 -5.94
N LEU A 37 0.84 -7.66 -4.70
CA LEU A 37 0.53 -6.28 -4.35
C LEU A 37 1.46 -5.29 -5.07
N ARG A 38 2.76 -5.57 -5.12
CA ARG A 38 3.73 -4.73 -5.86
C ARG A 38 3.44 -4.73 -7.36
N ALA A 39 3.14 -5.89 -7.95
CA ALA A 39 2.81 -6.00 -9.37
C ALA A 39 1.52 -5.25 -9.73
N GLU A 40 0.51 -5.27 -8.85
CA GLU A 40 -0.73 -4.51 -9.03
C GLU A 40 -0.47 -2.99 -8.97
N VAL A 41 0.33 -2.52 -8.02
CA VAL A 41 0.71 -1.09 -7.92
C VAL A 41 1.52 -0.66 -9.14
N ASP A 42 2.47 -1.48 -9.58
CA ASP A 42 3.26 -1.20 -10.78
C ASP A 42 2.40 -1.15 -12.05
N ALA A 43 1.49 -2.12 -12.22
CA ALA A 43 0.55 -2.15 -13.33
C ALA A 43 -0.39 -0.93 -13.32
N ALA A 44 -0.83 -0.50 -12.13
CA ALA A 44 -1.68 0.67 -11.97
C ALA A 44 -0.95 1.97 -12.36
N ARG A 45 0.30 2.12 -11.93
CA ARG A 45 1.15 3.29 -12.24
C ARG A 45 1.49 3.46 -13.71
N HIS A 46 1.59 2.36 -14.44
CA HIS A 46 1.89 2.37 -15.87
C HIS A 46 0.62 2.26 -16.72
N HIS A 47 -0.55 2.40 -16.11
CA HIS A 47 -1.80 2.36 -16.83
C HIS A 47 -2.01 3.67 -17.61
N ALA A 48 -2.44 3.58 -18.86
CA ALA A 48 -2.57 4.76 -19.74
C ALA A 48 -3.81 5.63 -19.45
N ASN A 49 -4.73 5.18 -18.59
CA ASN A 49 -5.94 5.92 -18.23
C ASN A 49 -5.64 6.89 -17.06
N PRO A 50 -5.85 8.22 -17.21
CA PRO A 50 -5.65 9.21 -16.14
C PRO A 50 -6.42 8.94 -14.85
N ASP A 51 -7.54 8.21 -14.88
CA ASP A 51 -8.28 7.82 -13.66
C ASP A 51 -7.43 6.98 -12.70
N TRP A 52 -6.32 6.42 -13.19
CA TRP A 52 -5.39 5.59 -12.44
C TRP A 52 -4.28 6.38 -11.76
N ASP A 53 -4.18 7.69 -12.02
CA ASP A 53 -3.17 8.58 -11.43
C ASP A 53 -3.31 8.70 -9.90
N ILE A 54 -4.44 8.26 -9.33
CA ILE A 54 -4.62 8.11 -7.87
C ILE A 54 -3.61 7.11 -7.26
N VAL A 55 -3.13 6.13 -8.04
CA VAL A 55 -2.07 5.21 -7.62
C VAL A 55 -0.74 5.82 -8.05
N ASP A 56 -0.18 6.66 -7.20
CA ASP A 56 1.01 7.46 -7.51
C ASP A 56 2.29 6.88 -6.88
N TYR A 57 3.33 7.73 -6.78
CA TYR A 57 4.59 7.35 -6.18
C TYR A 57 4.45 6.95 -4.70
N GLN A 58 3.55 7.58 -3.94
CA GLN A 58 3.34 7.28 -2.52
C GLN A 58 2.77 5.88 -2.34
N ALA A 59 1.89 5.43 -3.26
CA ALA A 59 1.41 4.05 -3.27
C ALA A 59 2.55 3.04 -3.51
N THR A 60 3.51 3.38 -4.38
CA THR A 60 4.72 2.55 -4.57
C THR A 60 5.54 2.48 -3.28
N CYS A 61 5.82 3.63 -2.66
CA CYS A 61 6.59 3.68 -1.43
C CYS A 61 5.91 2.89 -0.30
N LEU A 62 4.59 2.96 -0.19
CA LEU A 62 3.85 2.23 0.85
C LEU A 62 3.93 0.71 0.62
N ALA A 63 3.82 0.24 -0.63
CA ALA A 63 3.98 -1.19 -0.95
C ALA A 63 5.39 -1.71 -0.62
N GLU A 64 6.44 -0.91 -0.88
CA GLU A 64 7.81 -1.25 -0.51
C GLU A 64 8.01 -1.25 1.02
N CYS A 65 7.41 -0.30 1.74
CA CYS A 65 7.50 -0.26 3.20
C CYS A 65 6.76 -1.44 3.86
N ILE A 66 5.60 -1.85 3.33
CA ILE A 66 4.88 -3.07 3.73
C ILE A 66 5.79 -4.30 3.57
N THR A 67 6.47 -4.40 2.42
CA THR A 67 7.40 -5.48 2.11
C THR A 67 8.59 -5.47 3.08
N ALA A 68 9.16 -4.30 3.35
CA ALA A 68 10.25 -4.14 4.29
C ALA A 68 9.86 -4.52 5.73
N LEU A 69 8.65 -4.16 6.18
CA LEU A 69 8.14 -4.54 7.49
C LEU A 69 7.97 -6.07 7.60
N ALA A 70 7.40 -6.70 6.57
CA ALA A 70 7.23 -8.14 6.54
C ALA A 70 8.57 -8.88 6.63
N HIS A 71 9.57 -8.46 5.84
CA HIS A 71 10.91 -9.05 5.89
C HIS A 71 11.61 -8.79 7.24
N ALA A 72 11.52 -7.58 7.78
CA ALA A 72 12.11 -7.27 9.09
C ALA A 72 11.55 -8.16 10.21
N ARG A 73 10.25 -8.51 10.15
CA ARG A 73 9.63 -9.45 11.10
C ARG A 73 10.15 -10.87 10.94
N THR A 74 10.24 -11.35 9.70
CA THR A 74 10.82 -12.67 9.39
C THR A 74 12.26 -12.78 9.91
N ASP A 75 13.05 -11.73 9.69
CA ASP A 75 14.46 -11.65 10.11
C ASP A 75 14.62 -11.35 11.62
N ARG A 76 13.52 -11.00 12.31
CA ARG A 76 13.49 -10.53 13.70
C ARG A 76 14.38 -9.29 13.93
N ASP A 77 14.51 -8.43 12.92
CA ASP A 77 15.30 -7.20 12.94
C ASP A 77 14.45 -6.04 13.46
N ALA A 78 14.54 -5.77 14.77
CA ALA A 78 13.74 -4.74 15.44
C ALA A 78 13.99 -3.32 14.91
N ILE A 79 15.23 -3.00 14.50
CA ILE A 79 15.56 -1.65 14.00
C ILE A 79 14.90 -1.41 12.65
N LYS A 80 14.99 -2.41 11.74
CA LYS A 80 14.29 -2.33 10.45
C LYS A 80 12.78 -2.34 10.63
N GLU A 81 12.26 -3.12 11.58
CA GLU A 81 10.83 -3.18 11.89
C GLU A 81 10.30 -1.79 12.27
N GLU A 82 10.95 -1.11 13.22
CA GLU A 82 10.55 0.23 13.67
C GLU A 82 10.70 1.30 12.59
N ARG A 83 11.80 1.24 11.81
CA ARG A 83 11.99 2.16 10.69
C ARG A 83 10.90 1.99 9.62
N ALA A 84 10.53 0.76 9.29
CA ALA A 84 9.46 0.49 8.33
C ALA A 84 8.11 0.98 8.85
N LYS A 85 7.76 0.73 10.13
CA LYS A 85 6.53 1.25 10.76
C LYS A 85 6.43 2.77 10.68
N MET A 86 7.51 3.50 10.98
CA MET A 86 7.54 4.96 10.92
C MET A 86 7.19 5.48 9.52
N TYR A 87 7.78 4.90 8.46
CA TYR A 87 7.46 5.27 7.09
C TYR A 87 6.04 4.87 6.70
N ILE A 88 5.58 3.69 7.12
CA ILE A 88 4.19 3.24 6.87
C ILE A 88 3.20 4.23 7.47
N ASN A 89 3.36 4.63 8.74
CA ASN A 89 2.43 5.54 9.40
C ASN A 89 2.30 6.88 8.65
N THR A 90 3.43 7.41 8.17
CA THR A 90 3.46 8.66 7.40
C THR A 90 2.75 8.50 6.06
N LEU A 91 3.09 7.45 5.30
CA LEU A 91 2.56 7.22 3.96
C LEU A 91 1.07 6.83 3.99
N ALA A 92 0.67 5.98 4.93
CA ALA A 92 -0.72 5.58 5.12
C ALA A 92 -1.60 6.80 5.43
N HIS A 93 -1.12 7.75 6.24
CA HIS A 93 -1.86 8.99 6.53
C HIS A 93 -2.13 9.84 5.27
N PHE A 94 -1.12 10.03 4.42
CA PHE A 94 -1.30 10.75 3.16
C PHE A 94 -2.31 10.03 2.25
N LEU A 95 -2.14 8.73 2.05
CA LEU A 95 -3.02 7.96 1.17
C LEU A 95 -4.45 7.81 1.71
N HIS A 96 -4.65 7.77 3.03
CA HIS A 96 -5.98 7.90 3.65
C HIS A 96 -6.66 9.21 3.24
N THR A 97 -5.92 10.32 3.25
CA THR A 97 -6.42 11.63 2.85
C THR A 97 -6.84 11.63 1.38
N ASP A 98 -6.02 11.02 0.51
CA ASP A 98 -6.31 10.89 -0.91
C ASP A 98 -7.55 10.02 -1.16
N VAL A 99 -7.65 8.86 -0.51
CA VAL A 99 -8.83 7.98 -0.57
C VAL A 99 -10.09 8.76 -0.21
N LEU A 100 -10.08 9.49 0.92
CA LEU A 100 -11.23 10.27 1.37
C LEU A 100 -11.58 11.40 0.40
N ALA A 101 -10.59 12.07 -0.19
CA ALA A 101 -10.81 13.12 -1.17
C ALA A 101 -11.50 12.56 -2.44
N HIS A 102 -11.04 11.41 -2.92
CA HIS A 102 -11.64 10.73 -4.07
C HIS A 102 -13.05 10.22 -3.79
N GLU A 103 -13.29 9.64 -2.62
CA GLU A 103 -14.64 9.21 -2.22
C GLU A 103 -15.63 10.37 -2.13
N ARG A 104 -15.19 11.55 -1.67
CA ARG A 104 -16.03 12.74 -1.63
C ARG A 104 -16.39 13.24 -3.02
N ARG A 105 -15.43 13.26 -3.96
CA ARG A 105 -15.67 13.65 -5.36
C ARG A 105 -16.65 12.71 -6.06
N ALA A 106 -16.58 11.41 -5.78
CA ALA A 106 -17.49 10.43 -6.39
C ALA A 106 -18.95 10.51 -5.88
N ARG A 107 -19.21 11.24 -4.78
CA ARG A 107 -20.56 11.44 -4.22
C ARG A 107 -21.21 12.76 -4.64
N GLN A 108 -20.48 13.63 -5.35
CA GLN A 108 -20.96 14.90 -5.89
C GLN A 108 -21.37 14.73 -7.34
#